data_AF-A0A022QVW7-F1
#
_entry.id   AF-A0A022QVW7-F1
#
_cell.length_a   1.000
_cell.length_b   1.000
_cell.length_c   1.000
_cell.angle_alpha   90.00
_cell.angle_beta   90.00
_cell.angle_gamma   90.00
#
_symmetry.space_group_name_H-M   'P 1'
#
loop_
_entity.id
_entity.type
_entity.pdbx_description
1 polymer ?
#
loop_
_entity_poly.entity_id
_entity_poly.type
_entity_poly.pdbx_seq_one_letter_code
_entity_poly.pdbx_strand_id
1 'polypeptide(L)'
;MPSDICGSSLLLALPDDIFPVITSSLSPRDVCSLGISCPGLNSVLSSDEVWLAQCNKLGILLPFSNLVEWREGVSSYKALCRFLMTIHPLMGIWVHETPVLGNVVYVMPGFLSVFGCRIIPQKIGHLGLEDGPILWRPVFVIICKYDGSTSFFFPTT
;
A
#
# COMPACT_ATOMS: atom_id res chain seq x y z
N MET A 1 20.56 44.56 8.63
CA MET A 1 20.69 43.17 8.16
C MET A 1 19.30 42.56 8.20
N PRO A 2 18.64 42.31 7.06
CA PRO A 2 17.39 41.57 7.10
C PRO A 2 17.74 40.18 7.61
N SER A 3 17.11 39.79 8.72
CA SER A 3 17.21 38.43 9.25
C SER A 3 16.90 37.47 8.10
N ASP A 4 17.82 36.56 7.80
CA ASP A 4 17.56 35.44 6.92
C ASP A 4 16.23 34.82 7.36
N ILE A 5 15.19 35.02 6.54
CA ILE A 5 13.92 34.36 6.74
C ILE A 5 14.25 32.88 6.58
N CYS A 6 14.38 32.17 7.70
CA CYS A 6 14.69 30.76 7.73
C CYS A 6 13.68 30.07 6.81
N GLY A 7 14.12 29.48 5.70
CA GLY A 7 13.20 29.00 4.64
C GLY A 7 12.12 28.04 5.14
N SER A 8 12.34 27.37 6.27
CA SER A 8 11.34 26.56 6.97
C SER A 8 10.14 27.37 7.47
N SER A 9 10.33 28.62 7.88
CA SER A 9 9.26 29.52 8.33
C SER A 9 8.31 29.93 7.21
N LEU A 10 8.80 30.00 5.96
CA LEU A 10 7.94 30.26 4.79
C LEU A 10 7.07 29.05 4.44
N LEU A 11 7.63 27.85 4.53
CA LEU A 11 6.89 26.63 4.24
C LEU A 11 5.86 26.31 5.33
N LEU A 12 6.19 26.57 6.60
CA LEU A 12 5.26 26.42 7.73
C LEU A 12 4.18 27.52 7.78
N ALA A 13 4.35 28.63 7.06
CA ALA A 13 3.33 29.67 6.94
C ALA A 13 2.26 29.34 5.89
N LEU A 14 2.44 28.25 5.13
CA LEU A 14 1.43 27.77 4.20
C LEU A 14 0.22 27.21 4.96
N PRO A 15 -1.00 27.34 4.40
CA PRO A 15 -2.18 26.65 4.92
C PRO A 15 -2.02 25.12 4.94
N ASP A 16 -2.60 24.46 5.94
CA ASP A 16 -2.47 23.01 6.16
C ASP A 16 -3.00 22.17 4.98
N ASP A 17 -4.03 22.65 4.27
CA ASP A 17 -4.64 21.99 3.10
C ASP A 17 -3.74 21.95 1.86
N ILE A 18 -2.68 22.76 1.84
CA ILE A 18 -1.67 22.75 0.77
C ILE A 18 -0.68 21.59 0.95
N PHE A 19 -0.47 21.09 2.17
CA PHE A 19 0.51 20.04 2.43
C PHE A 19 0.16 18.69 1.79
N PRO A 20 -1.09 18.20 1.81
CA PRO A 20 -1.48 17.02 1.02
C PRO A 20 -1.16 17.16 -0.47
N VAL A 21 -1.32 18.37 -1.03
CA VAL A 21 -1.01 18.65 -2.45
C VAL A 21 0.49 18.59 -2.70
N ILE A 22 1.31 19.27 -1.88
CA ILE A 22 2.76 19.25 -2.01
C ILE A 22 3.30 17.82 -1.85
N THR A 23 2.88 17.14 -0.78
CA THR A 23 3.36 15.80 -0.46
C THR A 23 2.92 14.77 -1.48
N SER A 24 1.80 14.96 -2.18
CA SER A 24 1.41 14.08 -3.29
C SER A 24 2.45 14.00 -4.41
N SER A 25 3.35 14.99 -4.54
CA SER A 25 4.47 14.95 -5.49
C SER A 25 5.69 14.17 -4.98
N LEU A 26 5.73 13.84 -3.68
CA LEU A 26 6.83 13.18 -3.01
C LEU A 26 6.57 11.69 -2.80
N SER A 27 7.62 10.90 -2.54
CA SER A 27 7.42 9.53 -2.07
C SER A 27 7.10 9.53 -0.56
N PRO A 28 6.41 8.51 -0.03
CA PRO A 28 6.18 8.39 1.42
C PRO A 28 7.47 8.42 2.25
N ARG A 29 8.58 7.94 1.68
CA ARG A 29 9.90 8.01 2.31
C ARG A 29 10.40 9.45 2.43
N ASP A 30 10.25 10.25 1.37
CA ASP A 30 10.68 11.65 1.37
C ASP A 30 9.82 12.50 2.32
N VAL A 31 8.52 12.21 2.43
CA VAL A 31 7.64 12.83 3.42
C VAL A 31 8.14 12.57 4.85
N CYS A 32 8.53 11.33 5.16
CA CYS A 32 9.16 11.01 6.45
C CYS A 32 10.48 11.78 6.66
N SER A 33 11.35 11.85 5.64
CA SER A 33 12.62 12.58 5.72
C SER A 33 12.41 14.08 5.97
N LEU A 34 11.41 14.69 5.33
CA LEU A 34 11.02 16.07 5.57
C LEU A 34 10.50 16.28 7.00
N GLY A 35 9.70 15.34 7.53
CA GLY A 35 9.22 15.40 8.91
C GLY A 35 10.36 15.41 9.93
N ILE A 36 11.42 14.63 9.68
CA ILE A 36 12.59 14.58 10.58
C ILE A 36 13.41 15.89 10.55
N SER A 37 13.26 16.70 9.50
CA SER A 37 14.07 17.91 9.31
C SER A 37 13.79 19.00 10.36
N CYS A 38 12.54 19.16 10.81
CA CYS A 38 12.22 20.04 11.94
C CYS A 38 10.88 19.70 12.63
N PRO A 39 10.70 20.06 13.92
CA PRO A 39 9.49 19.73 14.68
C PRO A 39 8.19 20.30 14.08
N GLY A 40 8.24 21.52 13.53
CA GLY A 40 7.08 22.14 12.89
C GLY A 40 6.60 21.34 11.69
N LEU A 41 7.52 20.92 10.80
CA LEU A 41 7.17 20.10 9.66
C LEU A 41 6.72 18.72 10.08
N ASN A 42 7.34 18.12 11.09
CA ASN A 42 6.89 16.85 11.64
C ASN A 42 5.42 16.91 12.08
N SER A 43 5.02 18.02 12.72
CA SER A 43 3.65 18.23 13.18
C SER A 43 2.66 18.22 12.00
N VAL A 44 2.92 19.04 10.98
CA VAL A 44 2.02 19.18 9.83
C VAL A 44 2.00 17.90 8.97
N LEU A 45 3.16 17.29 8.73
CA LEU A 45 3.30 16.08 7.92
C LEU A 45 2.85 14.80 8.63
N SER A 46 2.52 14.86 9.93
CA SER A 46 1.93 13.73 10.67
C SER A 46 0.40 13.70 10.62
N SER A 47 -0.23 14.67 9.95
CA SER A 47 -1.68 14.74 9.76
C SER A 47 -2.22 13.58 8.92
N ASP A 48 -3.45 13.14 9.23
CA ASP A 48 -4.08 12.02 8.53
C ASP A 48 -4.40 12.39 7.07
N GLU A 49 -4.64 13.66 6.76
CA GLU A 49 -4.90 14.18 5.41
C GLU A 49 -3.70 14.00 4.48
N VAL A 50 -2.48 14.29 4.99
CA VAL A 50 -1.24 14.08 4.24
C VAL A 50 -1.05 12.60 3.93
N TRP A 51 -1.24 11.73 4.93
CA TRP A 51 -1.04 10.29 4.74
C TRP A 51 -2.16 9.62 3.95
N LEU A 52 -3.38 10.14 3.99
CA LEU A 52 -4.46 9.73 3.10
C LEU A 52 -4.11 10.05 1.64
N ALA A 53 -3.57 11.24 1.37
CA ALA A 53 -3.10 11.58 0.03
C ALA A 53 -1.97 10.64 -0.44
N GLN A 54 -1.05 10.26 0.45
CA GLN A 54 -0.03 9.23 0.15
C GLN A 54 -0.64 7.86 -0.15
N CYS A 55 -1.63 7.41 0.64
CA CYS A 55 -2.33 6.15 0.40
C CYS A 55 -3.05 6.17 -0.96
N ASN A 56 -3.74 7.27 -1.26
CA ASN A 56 -4.48 7.43 -2.52
C ASN A 56 -3.54 7.49 -3.73
N LYS A 57 -2.32 8.04 -3.57
CA LYS A 57 -1.28 8.00 -4.61
C LYS A 57 -0.83 6.57 -4.93
N LEU A 58 -0.82 5.68 -3.94
CA LEU A 58 -0.62 4.23 -4.15
C LEU A 58 -1.87 3.55 -4.77
N GLY A 59 -2.89 4.33 -5.13
CA GLY A 59 -4.23 3.95 -5.64
C GLY A 59 -4.28 3.22 -6.98
N ILE A 60 -3.15 2.66 -7.44
CA ILE A 60 -3.18 1.55 -8.40
C ILE A 60 -3.72 0.28 -7.72
N LEU A 61 -3.52 0.14 -6.41
CA LEU A 61 -3.84 -1.10 -5.70
C LEU A 61 -5.31 -1.24 -5.30
N LEU A 62 -5.96 -0.12 -4.96
CA LEU A 62 -7.26 -0.12 -4.25
C LEU A 62 -8.09 1.13 -4.60
N PRO A 63 -9.43 1.00 -4.74
CA PRO A 63 -10.33 2.15 -4.77
C PRO A 63 -10.25 2.98 -3.48
N PHE A 64 -10.53 4.29 -3.57
CA PHE A 64 -10.51 5.19 -2.40
C PHE A 64 -11.45 4.74 -1.27
N SER A 65 -12.62 4.18 -1.61
CA SER A 65 -13.57 3.61 -0.63
C SER A 65 -12.92 2.55 0.26
N ASN A 66 -12.05 1.72 -0.31
CA ASN A 66 -11.37 0.66 0.43
C ASN A 66 -10.32 1.26 1.36
N LEU A 67 -9.67 2.37 1.01
CA LEU A 67 -8.73 3.05 1.90
C LEU A 67 -9.44 3.56 3.17
N VAL A 68 -10.62 4.14 3.00
CA VAL A 68 -11.45 4.61 4.12
C VAL A 68 -11.90 3.44 4.99
N GLU A 69 -12.32 2.33 4.37
CA GLU A 69 -12.71 1.12 5.10
C GLU A 69 -11.52 0.52 5.89
N TRP A 70 -10.35 0.40 5.25
CA TRP A 70 -9.16 -0.21 5.86
C TRP A 70 -8.58 0.64 6.98
N ARG A 71 -8.77 1.97 6.92
CA ARG A 71 -8.36 2.91 7.96
C ARG A 71 -8.97 2.55 9.33
N GLU A 72 -10.15 1.94 9.37
CA GLU A 72 -10.82 1.55 10.63
C GLU A 72 -10.07 0.46 11.40
N GLY A 73 -9.26 -0.37 10.73
CA GLY A 73 -8.51 -1.46 11.37
C GLY A 73 -7.05 -1.13 11.72
N VAL A 74 -6.62 0.12 11.51
CA VAL A 74 -5.25 0.57 11.80
C VAL A 74 -5.24 1.91 12.54
N SER A 75 -4.10 2.21 13.16
CA SER A 75 -3.94 3.38 14.03
C SER A 75 -4.02 4.74 13.33
N SER A 76 -3.69 4.81 12.03
CA SER A 76 -3.62 6.06 11.25
C SER A 76 -3.51 5.77 9.76
N TYR A 77 -3.72 6.78 8.91
CA TYR A 77 -3.39 6.64 7.49
C TYR A 77 -1.88 6.46 7.27
N LYS A 78 -1.03 6.94 8.19
CA LYS A 78 0.41 6.68 8.15
C LYS A 78 0.73 5.19 8.31
N ALA A 79 0.06 4.53 9.25
CA ALA A 79 0.15 3.09 9.43
C ALA A 79 -0.36 2.34 8.19
N LEU A 80 -1.50 2.76 7.64
CA LEU A 80 -2.01 2.18 6.40
C LEU A 80 -1.02 2.34 5.24
N CYS A 81 -0.46 3.54 5.06
CA CYS A 81 0.51 3.83 4.00
C CYS A 81 1.77 2.97 4.14
N ARG A 82 2.23 2.72 5.37
CA ARG A 82 3.36 1.82 5.65
C ARG A 82 3.07 0.40 5.17
N PHE A 83 1.87 -0.10 5.42
CA PHE A 83 1.44 -1.40 4.94
C PHE A 83 1.41 -1.44 3.41
N LEU A 84 0.72 -0.47 2.78
CA LEU A 84 0.58 -0.36 1.33
C LEU A 84 1.94 -0.30 0.63
N MET A 85 2.88 0.50 1.13
CA MET A 85 4.24 0.57 0.59
C MET A 85 4.99 -0.77 0.64
N THR A 86 4.72 -1.59 1.67
CA THR A 86 5.35 -2.91 1.82
C THR A 86 4.78 -3.90 0.81
N ILE A 87 3.47 -3.86 0.57
CA ILE A 87 2.80 -4.82 -0.29
C ILE A 87 2.75 -4.41 -1.77
N HIS A 88 2.85 -3.12 -2.08
CA HIS A 88 2.79 -2.58 -3.44
C HIS A 88 3.67 -3.33 -4.44
N PRO A 89 4.98 -3.58 -4.18
CA PRO A 89 5.83 -4.30 -5.12
C PRO A 89 5.47 -5.78 -5.30
N LEU A 90 4.62 -6.35 -4.44
CA LEU A 90 4.20 -7.76 -4.49
C LEU A 90 2.93 -7.98 -5.32
N MET A 91 2.21 -6.93 -5.68
CA MET A 91 0.90 -7.02 -6.33
C MET A 91 0.99 -7.51 -7.77
N GLY A 92 -0.02 -8.25 -8.22
CA GLY A 92 -0.14 -8.68 -9.61
C GLY A 92 0.29 -10.13 -9.84
N ILE A 93 0.76 -10.42 -11.05
CA ILE A 93 1.02 -11.78 -11.52
C ILE A 93 2.50 -12.09 -11.44
N TRP A 94 2.82 -13.24 -10.87
CA TRP A 94 4.17 -13.78 -10.73
C TRP A 94 4.26 -15.12 -11.44
N VAL A 95 5.38 -15.35 -12.12
CA VAL A 95 5.70 -16.62 -12.77
C VAL A 95 7.11 -17.01 -12.38
N HIS A 96 7.31 -18.26 -11.98
CA HIS A 96 8.65 -18.76 -11.69
C HIS A 96 9.43 -19.02 -12.99
N GLU A 97 10.74 -18.72 -13.01
CA GLU A 97 11.60 -18.83 -14.20
C GLU A 97 11.68 -20.26 -14.77
N THR A 98 11.43 -21.29 -13.94
CA THR A 98 11.43 -22.67 -14.41
C THR A 98 10.08 -23.00 -15.08
N PRO A 99 10.06 -23.41 -16.38
CA PRO A 99 8.85 -23.62 -17.15
C PRO A 99 8.23 -24.98 -16.84
N VAL A 100 7.82 -25.17 -15.58
CA VAL A 100 6.98 -26.30 -15.17
C VAL A 100 5.53 -25.82 -15.17
N LEU A 101 4.62 -26.65 -15.70
CA LEU A 101 3.17 -26.37 -15.68
C LEU A 101 2.69 -26.00 -14.27
N GLY A 102 1.98 -24.87 -14.16
CA GLY A 102 1.33 -24.44 -12.92
C GLY A 102 2.16 -23.55 -12.01
N ASN A 103 3.04 -22.71 -12.55
CA ASN A 103 3.87 -21.78 -11.76
C ASN A 103 3.37 -20.33 -11.75
N VAL A 104 2.07 -20.11 -12.02
CA VAL A 104 1.47 -18.77 -11.94
C VAL A 104 0.95 -18.53 -10.53
N VAL A 105 1.41 -17.46 -9.89
CA VAL A 105 0.88 -16.96 -8.63
C VAL A 105 0.28 -15.58 -8.88
N TYR A 106 -0.98 -15.40 -8.53
CA TYR A 106 -1.63 -14.11 -8.53
C TYR A 106 -1.68 -13.58 -7.11
N VAL A 107 -1.15 -12.38 -6.89
CA VAL A 107 -1.15 -11.70 -5.61
C VAL A 107 -2.19 -10.60 -5.63
N MET A 108 -3.19 -10.73 -4.76
CA MET A 108 -4.36 -9.86 -4.70
C MET A 108 -4.57 -9.26 -3.31
N PRO A 109 -5.14 -8.06 -3.21
CA PRO A 109 -5.48 -7.46 -1.92
C PRO A 109 -6.75 -8.10 -1.33
N GLY A 110 -6.80 -8.16 0.00
CA GLY A 110 -8.01 -8.37 0.80
C GLY A 110 -8.03 -7.40 1.97
N PHE A 111 -9.12 -7.32 2.76
CA PHE A 111 -9.22 -6.35 3.86
C PHE A 111 -8.01 -6.45 4.80
N LEU A 112 -7.20 -5.38 4.87
CA LEU A 112 -5.95 -5.31 5.64
C LEU A 112 -5.03 -6.54 5.46
N SER A 113 -5.05 -7.13 4.27
CA SER A 113 -4.33 -8.35 3.97
C SER A 113 -4.00 -8.48 2.48
N VAL A 114 -3.08 -9.38 2.17
CA VAL A 114 -2.68 -9.74 0.81
C VAL A 114 -2.56 -11.24 0.70
N PHE A 115 -3.12 -11.81 -0.36
CA PHE A 115 -3.08 -13.23 -0.62
C PHE A 115 -2.28 -13.51 -1.87
N GLY A 116 -1.27 -14.37 -1.77
CA GLY A 116 -0.63 -14.98 -2.93
C GLY A 116 -1.31 -16.30 -3.26
N CYS A 117 -2.00 -16.38 -4.38
CA CYS A 117 -2.76 -17.55 -4.80
C CYS A 117 -2.12 -18.22 -6.02
N ARG A 118 -1.76 -19.48 -5.90
CA ARG A 118 -1.28 -20.28 -7.03
C ARG A 118 -2.45 -20.75 -7.87
N ILE A 119 -2.42 -20.46 -9.16
CA ILE A 119 -3.40 -20.97 -10.13
C ILE A 119 -3.05 -22.42 -10.46
N ILE A 120 -4.03 -23.32 -10.34
CA ILE A 120 -3.87 -24.75 -10.56
C ILE A 120 -4.17 -25.05 -12.03
N PRO A 121 -3.24 -25.68 -12.78
CA PRO A 121 -3.54 -26.13 -14.14
C PRO A 121 -4.73 -27.09 -14.14
N GLN A 122 -5.74 -26.76 -14.94
CA GLN A 122 -6.92 -27.58 -15.14
C GLN A 122 -7.08 -27.89 -16.62
N LYS A 123 -7.57 -29.10 -16.94
CA LYS A 123 -7.99 -29.41 -18.30
C LYS A 123 -9.23 -28.58 -18.59
N ILE A 124 -9.17 -27.77 -19.63
CA ILE A 124 -10.32 -27.02 -20.13
C ILE A 124 -11.15 -28.01 -20.95
N GLY A 125 -12.44 -28.14 -20.63
CA GLY A 125 -13.35 -29.01 -21.38
C GLY A 125 -13.87 -28.31 -22.63
N HIS A 126 -14.84 -28.93 -23.29
CA HIS A 126 -15.45 -28.43 -24.53
C HIS A 126 -16.17 -27.09 -24.40
N LEU A 127 -16.59 -26.68 -23.19
CA LEU A 127 -17.24 -25.39 -22.95
C LEU A 127 -16.26 -24.31 -22.48
N GLY A 128 -14.95 -24.60 -22.44
CA GLY A 128 -13.96 -23.58 -22.16
C GLY A 128 -13.96 -23.16 -20.68
N LEU A 129 -14.01 -21.83 -20.46
CA LEU A 129 -14.12 -21.24 -19.12
C LEU A 129 -15.54 -21.38 -18.52
N GLU A 130 -16.53 -21.77 -19.32
CA GLU A 130 -17.90 -22.02 -18.84
C GLU A 130 -18.03 -23.38 -18.13
N ASP A 131 -17.03 -24.27 -18.26
CA ASP A 131 -17.02 -25.58 -17.58
C ASP A 131 -16.84 -25.48 -16.05
N GLY A 132 -16.41 -24.32 -15.53
CA GLY A 132 -16.29 -24.10 -14.09
C GLY A 132 -15.25 -23.04 -13.71
N PRO A 133 -15.16 -22.67 -12.42
CA PRO A 133 -14.24 -21.65 -11.97
C PRO A 133 -12.78 -22.08 -12.11
N ILE A 134 -11.89 -21.10 -12.17
CA ILE A 134 -10.45 -21.33 -12.10
C ILE A 134 -10.11 -21.85 -10.69
N LEU A 135 -9.42 -22.99 -10.64
CA LEU A 135 -8.95 -23.57 -9.40
C LEU A 135 -7.68 -22.84 -8.93
N TRP A 136 -7.64 -22.51 -7.65
CA TRP A 136 -6.51 -21.86 -7.02
C TRP A 136 -6.30 -22.36 -5.60
N ARG A 137 -5.10 -22.15 -5.07
CA ARG A 137 -4.78 -22.40 -3.65
C ARG A 137 -3.94 -21.27 -3.07
N PRO A 138 -4.16 -20.88 -1.81
CA PRO A 138 -3.31 -19.89 -1.16
C PRO A 138 -1.91 -20.48 -0.93
N VAL A 139 -0.88 -19.67 -1.22
CA VAL A 139 0.54 -19.99 -0.99
C VAL A 139 1.05 -19.23 0.22
N PHE A 140 0.67 -17.97 0.34
CA PHE A 140 0.98 -17.14 1.49
C PHE A 140 -0.11 -16.11 1.73
N VAL A 141 -0.13 -15.58 2.95
CA VAL A 141 -0.91 -14.40 3.31
C VAL A 141 -0.02 -13.42 4.08
N ILE A 142 -0.16 -12.14 3.78
CA ILE A 142 0.44 -11.05 4.53
C ILE A 142 -0.69 -10.27 5.20
N ILE A 143 -0.60 -10.06 6.50
CA ILE A 143 -1.62 -9.35 7.29
C ILE A 143 -1.03 -8.05 7.82
N CYS A 144 -1.81 -6.97 7.73
CA CYS A 144 -1.50 -5.69 8.34
C CYS A 144 -1.83 -5.73 9.83
N LYS A 145 -0.88 -5.32 10.68
CA LYS A 145 -1.12 -5.06 12.10
C LYS A 145 -1.65 -3.63 12.30
N TYR A 146 -2.12 -3.35 13.51
CA TYR A 146 -2.63 -2.04 13.90
C TYR A 146 -1.65 -0.88 13.67
N ASP A 147 -0.33 -1.12 13.78
CA ASP A 147 0.74 -0.13 13.57
C ASP A 147 1.22 -0.04 12.10
N GLY A 148 0.59 -0.78 11.19
CA GLY A 148 0.96 -0.84 9.77
C GLY A 148 2.13 -1.78 9.47
N SER A 149 2.69 -2.47 10.47
CA SER A 149 3.68 -3.52 10.23
C SER A 149 3.02 -4.80 9.70
N THR A 150 3.81 -5.68 9.08
CA THR A 150 3.31 -6.89 8.42
C THR A 150 3.61 -8.15 9.22
N SER A 151 2.68 -9.09 9.21
CA SER A 151 2.94 -10.51 9.53
C SER A 151 2.79 -11.36 8.27
N PHE A 152 3.71 -12.29 8.05
CA PHE A 152 3.72 -13.20 6.91
C PHE A 152 3.40 -14.63 7.39
N PHE A 153 2.51 -15.32 6.69
CA PHE A 153 2.12 -16.69 7.00
C PHE A 153 2.08 -17.58 5.75
N PHE A 154 2.44 -18.84 5.92
CA PHE A 154 2.21 -19.90 4.93
C PHE A 154 1.03 -20.76 5.42
N PRO A 155 -0.06 -20.89 4.65
CA PRO A 155 -1.14 -21.81 4.99
C PRO A 155 -0.60 -23.25 5.03
N THR A 156 -0.87 -23.96 6.12
CA THR A 156 -0.66 -25.41 6.20
C THR A 156 -1.73 -26.09 5.35
N THR A 157 -1.32 -26.74 4.25
CA THR A 157 -2.15 -27.60 3.40
C THR A 157 -2.45 -28.93 4.07
#